data_AF-A0A067P8G1-F1
#
_entry.id   AF-A0A067P8G1-F1
#
_cell.length_a   1.000
_cell.length_b   1.000
_cell.length_c   1.000
_cell.angle_alpha   90.00
_cell.angle_beta   90.00
_cell.angle_gamma   90.00
#
_symmetry.space_group_name_H-M   'P 1'
#
loop_
_entity.id
_entity.type
_entity.pdbx_description
1 polymer ?
#
loop_
_entity_poly.entity_id
_entity_poly.type
_entity_poly.pdbx_seq_one_letter_code
_entity_poly.pdbx_strand_id
1 'polypeptide(L)'
;MAATALEPFKGDDDSEESGENFICAFFRFTMEADDAKRLAIFKHFLYAGSVADQWYKALAPASLASWTALEAAFLVRWPEVKAVVKGEEEYVEELMGLRLKKEDVGKKVEVAGIEVWSHVAWADKIFKLAVGGKISGTKTYISLVRKELPDVIKDKVSSNHADWALFTKAARDIEIEYIKDSTVKIKEEAEREKLMEERLKLLESPTAVI
;
A
#
# COMPACT_ATOMS: atom_id res chain seq x y z
N MET A 1 22.82 -12.79 -5.87
CA MET A 1 24.02 -12.52 -5.06
C MET A 1 23.58 -11.68 -3.88
N ALA A 2 23.21 -12.31 -2.77
CA ALA A 2 22.69 -11.61 -1.60
C ALA A 2 23.87 -11.01 -0.82
N ALA A 3 23.91 -9.69 -0.68
CA ALA A 3 24.82 -9.04 0.25
C ALA A 3 24.35 -9.38 1.68
N THR A 4 24.98 -10.39 2.28
CA THR A 4 24.82 -10.78 3.69
C THR A 4 25.62 -9.87 4.64
N ALA A 5 25.88 -8.63 4.23
CA ALA A 5 26.65 -7.67 5.00
C ALA A 5 25.74 -6.51 5.40
N LEU A 6 25.58 -6.30 6.71
CA LEU A 6 25.00 -5.08 7.24
C LEU A 6 25.90 -3.91 6.86
N GLU A 7 25.35 -2.90 6.18
CA GLU A 7 26.10 -1.72 5.78
C GLU A 7 26.53 -0.90 7.02
N PRO A 8 27.79 -0.43 7.08
CA PRO A 8 28.24 0.42 8.18
C PRO A 8 27.54 1.77 8.21
N PHE A 9 27.19 2.25 9.39
CA PHE A 9 26.49 3.51 9.62
C PHE A 9 27.45 4.70 9.65
N LYS A 10 27.09 5.78 8.94
CA LYS A 10 27.84 7.05 8.94
C LYS A 10 27.26 8.04 9.94
N GLY A 11 25.94 8.10 10.03
CA GLY A 11 25.22 8.98 10.96
C GLY A 11 25.34 10.47 10.63
N ASP A 12 25.50 10.80 9.35
CA ASP A 12 25.49 12.18 8.85
C ASP A 12 24.04 12.70 8.82
N ASP A 13 23.82 13.96 9.23
CA ASP A 13 22.48 14.56 9.37
C ASP A 13 21.72 14.71 8.04
N ASP A 14 22.43 14.68 6.90
CA ASP A 14 21.88 14.76 5.53
C ASP A 14 21.78 13.39 4.83
N SER A 15 22.02 12.29 5.56
CA SER A 15 21.98 10.95 4.97
C SER A 15 20.57 10.37 4.91
N GLU A 16 20.30 9.54 3.91
CA GLU A 16 19.09 8.69 3.85
C GLU A 16 19.12 7.55 4.90
N GLU A 17 20.17 7.49 5.72
CA GLU A 17 20.40 6.45 6.73
C GLU A 17 19.57 6.72 7.99
N SER A 18 18.53 5.91 8.23
CA SER A 18 17.80 5.95 9.50
C SER A 18 18.57 5.20 10.58
N GLY A 19 18.92 5.91 11.67
CA GLY A 19 19.54 5.31 12.85
C GLY A 19 18.70 4.19 13.46
N GLU A 20 17.38 4.34 13.50
CA GLU A 20 16.45 3.31 13.99
C GLU A 20 16.49 2.04 13.12
N ASN A 21 16.51 2.20 11.80
CA ASN A 21 16.63 1.07 10.89
C ASN A 21 17.98 0.36 11.05
N PHE A 22 19.06 1.12 11.24
CA PHE A 22 20.40 0.57 11.47
C PHE A 22 20.46 -0.22 12.78
N ILE A 23 20.00 0.33 13.92
CA ILE A 23 20.08 -0.36 15.21
C ILE A 23 19.22 -1.64 15.20
N CYS A 24 18.05 -1.61 14.55
CA CYS A 24 17.20 -2.79 14.35
C CYS A 24 17.87 -3.84 13.45
N ALA A 25 18.52 -3.42 12.35
CA ALA A 25 19.23 -4.33 11.47
C ALA A 25 20.47 -4.95 12.15
N PHE A 26 21.20 -4.16 12.94
CA PHE A 26 22.29 -4.62 13.78
C PHE A 26 21.83 -5.61 14.84
N PHE A 27 20.70 -5.36 15.51
CA PHE A 27 20.13 -6.29 16.47
C PHE A 27 19.77 -7.63 15.81
N ARG A 28 19.12 -7.60 14.63
CA ARG A 28 18.83 -8.82 13.86
C ARG A 28 20.11 -9.58 13.45
N PHE A 29 21.15 -8.86 13.04
CA PHE A 29 22.44 -9.45 12.69
C PHE A 29 23.14 -10.09 13.90
N THR A 30 22.91 -9.57 15.11
CA THR A 30 23.54 -10.00 16.36
C THR A 30 22.59 -10.74 17.29
N MET A 31 21.50 -11.32 16.75
CA MET A 31 20.43 -11.94 17.54
C MET A 31 20.93 -13.08 18.44
N GLU A 32 21.89 -13.87 17.94
CA GLU A 32 22.51 -14.99 18.67
C GLU A 32 23.69 -14.55 19.57
N ALA A 33 24.09 -13.28 19.52
CA ALA A 33 25.18 -12.76 20.33
C ALA A 33 24.69 -12.35 21.72
N ASP A 34 25.49 -12.65 22.74
CA ASP A 34 25.33 -12.03 24.05
C ASP A 34 25.67 -10.53 24.01
N ASP A 35 25.19 -9.78 25.00
CA ASP A 35 25.38 -8.32 25.05
C ASP A 35 26.85 -7.89 25.04
N ALA A 36 27.75 -8.69 25.62
CA ALA A 36 29.18 -8.39 25.65
C ALA A 36 29.80 -8.49 24.26
N LYS A 37 29.47 -9.54 23.51
CA LYS A 37 29.89 -9.68 22.10
C LYS A 37 29.25 -8.59 21.24
N ARG A 38 27.97 -8.30 21.44
CA ARG A 38 27.25 -7.26 20.71
C ARG A 38 27.90 -5.88 20.87
N LEU A 39 28.24 -5.50 22.10
CA LEU A 39 29.00 -4.28 22.39
C LEU A 39 30.37 -4.28 21.72
N ALA A 40 31.11 -5.39 21.80
CA ALA A 40 32.46 -5.49 21.25
C ALA A 40 32.49 -5.29 19.73
N ILE A 41 31.45 -5.76 19.02
CA ILE A 41 31.39 -5.69 17.56
C ILE A 41 30.72 -4.43 17.02
N PHE A 42 29.92 -3.71 17.81
CA PHE A 42 29.17 -2.53 17.36
C PHE A 42 30.04 -1.49 16.64
N LYS A 43 31.24 -1.20 17.18
CA LYS A 43 32.20 -0.26 16.57
C LYS A 43 32.62 -0.63 15.13
N HIS A 44 32.54 -1.90 14.76
CA HIS A 44 32.92 -2.37 13.43
C HIS A 44 31.83 -2.12 12.38
N PHE A 45 30.64 -1.72 12.82
CA PHE A 45 29.51 -1.33 11.97
C PHE A 45 29.36 0.18 11.87
N LEU A 46 30.39 0.94 12.27
CA LEU A 46 30.47 2.39 12.07
C LEU A 46 31.52 2.68 11.00
N TYR A 47 31.23 3.60 10.08
CA TYR A 47 32.17 3.97 9.04
C TYR A 47 33.37 4.73 9.64
N ALA A 48 34.59 4.31 9.35
CA ALA A 48 35.78 4.92 9.95
C ALA A 48 35.86 6.43 9.63
N GLY A 49 36.01 7.27 10.67
CA GLY A 49 36.08 8.72 10.53
C GLY A 49 34.73 9.43 10.35
N SER A 50 33.61 8.69 10.31
CA SER A 50 32.27 9.27 10.21
C SER A 50 31.85 9.98 11.51
N VAL A 51 30.74 10.73 11.44
CA VAL A 51 30.12 11.35 12.60
C VAL A 51 29.77 10.29 13.66
N ALA A 52 29.30 9.11 13.23
CA ALA A 52 28.97 8.03 14.15
C ALA A 52 30.21 7.41 14.84
N ASP A 53 31.31 7.20 14.12
CA ASP A 53 32.56 6.72 14.71
C ASP A 53 33.16 7.73 15.70
N GLN A 54 33.12 9.02 15.36
CA GLN A 54 33.55 10.09 16.25
C GLN A 54 32.68 10.18 17.51
N TRP A 55 31.36 10.08 17.36
CA TRP A 55 30.42 10.03 18.47
C TRP A 55 30.69 8.82 19.39
N TYR A 56 30.87 7.63 18.82
CA TYR A 56 31.13 6.41 19.60
C TYR A 56 32.42 6.52 20.41
N LYS A 57 33.48 7.09 19.83
CA LYS A 57 34.75 7.36 20.52
C LYS A 57 34.64 8.38 21.65
N ALA A 58 33.66 9.29 21.58
CA ALA A 58 33.41 10.30 22.60
C ALA A 58 32.46 9.85 23.72
N LEU A 59 31.91 8.63 23.65
CA LEU A 59 31.00 8.10 24.66
C LEU A 59 31.69 7.89 26.02
N ALA A 60 30.97 8.22 27.08
CA ALA A 60 31.43 7.93 28.44
C ALA A 60 31.45 6.41 28.69
N PRO A 61 32.36 5.91 29.55
CA PRO A 61 32.43 4.47 29.88
C PRO A 61 31.10 3.90 30.40
N ALA A 62 30.29 4.72 31.09
CA ALA A 62 28.96 4.32 31.56
C ALA A 62 27.99 3.99 30.41
N SER A 63 28.09 4.68 29.28
CA SER A 63 27.30 4.42 28.07
C SER A 63 27.76 3.17 27.32
N LEU A 64 28.97 2.66 27.62
CA LEU A 64 29.51 1.41 27.06
C LEU A 64 29.39 0.22 28.03
N ALA A 65 28.77 0.40 29.20
CA ALA A 65 28.70 -0.61 30.25
C ALA A 65 27.70 -1.74 29.94
N SER A 66 26.69 -1.47 29.11
CA SER A 66 25.67 -2.44 28.70
C SER A 66 25.13 -2.10 27.33
N TRP A 67 24.56 -3.09 26.64
CA TRP A 67 23.90 -2.87 25.36
C TRP A 67 22.78 -1.82 25.48
N THR A 68 21.96 -1.94 26.52
CA THR A 68 20.88 -0.99 26.81
C THR A 68 21.37 0.45 26.98
N ALA A 69 22.51 0.66 27.64
CA ALA A 69 23.08 1.99 27.82
C ALA A 69 23.62 2.60 26.52
N LEU A 70 24.22 1.77 25.66
CA LEU A 70 24.69 2.18 24.34
C LEU A 70 23.52 2.52 23.41
N GLU A 71 22.51 1.66 23.38
CA GLU A 71 21.29 1.85 22.57
C GLU A 71 20.55 3.12 22.99
N ALA A 72 20.40 3.37 24.29
CA ALA A 72 19.80 4.60 24.79
C ALA A 72 20.60 5.84 24.36
N ALA A 73 21.93 5.82 24.47
CA ALA A 73 22.77 6.91 24.01
C ALA A 73 22.68 7.12 22.48
N PHE A 74 22.57 6.02 21.72
CA PHE A 74 22.42 6.05 20.27
C PHE A 74 21.12 6.71 19.85
N LEU A 75 19.98 6.32 20.43
CA LEU A 75 18.66 6.89 20.13
C LEU A 75 18.51 8.35 20.61
N VAL A 76 19.31 8.80 21.58
CA VAL A 76 19.41 10.22 21.93
C VAL A 76 20.12 11.02 20.83
N ARG A 77 21.13 10.44 20.18
CA ARG A 77 21.90 11.11 19.12
C ARG A 77 21.19 11.07 17.76
N TRP A 78 20.61 9.93 17.40
CA TRP A 78 19.80 9.74 16.20
C TRP A 78 18.39 9.34 16.62
N PRO A 79 17.53 10.32 16.97
CA PRO A 79 16.17 10.05 17.40
C PRO A 79 15.34 9.44 16.28
N GLU A 80 14.34 8.67 16.67
CA GLU A 80 13.36 8.09 15.76
C GLU A 80 12.70 9.19 14.92
N VAL A 81 12.82 9.06 13.59
CA VAL A 81 12.08 9.92 12.68
C VAL A 81 10.63 9.49 12.78
N LYS A 82 9.80 10.29 13.47
CA LYS A 82 8.37 10.05 13.55
C LYS A 82 7.81 9.99 12.13
N ALA A 83 7.46 8.79 11.68
CA ALA A 83 6.74 8.61 10.43
C ALA A 83 5.47 9.46 10.50
N VAL A 84 5.18 10.19 9.43
CA VAL A 84 3.88 10.86 9.28
C VAL A 84 2.82 9.76 9.29
N VAL A 85 2.12 9.64 10.42
CA VAL A 85 0.97 8.75 10.52
C VAL A 85 -0.16 9.42 9.75
N LYS A 86 -0.56 8.81 8.63
CA LYS A 86 -1.74 9.27 7.89
C LYS A 86 -2.90 9.46 8.84
N GLY A 87 -3.49 10.65 8.84
CA GLY A 87 -4.68 10.94 9.65
C GLY A 87 -5.90 10.13 9.21
N GLU A 88 -6.91 10.03 10.08
CA GLU A 88 -8.19 9.39 9.75
C GLU A 88 -8.84 10.05 8.51
N GLU A 89 -8.75 11.38 8.41
CA GLU A 89 -9.27 12.15 7.28
C GLU A 89 -8.54 11.80 5.97
N GLU A 90 -7.21 11.69 5.98
CA GLU A 90 -6.44 11.29 4.80
C GLU A 90 -6.82 9.88 4.31
N TYR A 91 -7.09 8.95 5.22
CA TYR A 91 -7.60 7.63 4.86
C TYR A 91 -8.98 7.69 4.20
N VAL A 92 -9.86 8.55 4.71
CA VAL A 92 -11.19 8.76 4.13
C VAL A 92 -11.10 9.44 2.77
N GLU A 93 -10.21 10.41 2.60
CA GLU A 93 -9.94 11.05 1.31
C GLU A 93 -9.41 10.06 0.28
N GLU A 94 -8.42 9.22 0.65
CA GLU A 94 -7.89 8.18 -0.25
C GLU A 94 -8.98 7.14 -0.58
N LEU A 95 -9.82 6.78 0.40
CA LEU A 95 -10.96 5.88 0.19
C LEU A 95 -11.98 6.48 -0.79
N MET A 96 -12.25 7.78 -0.66
CA MET A 96 -13.13 8.53 -1.57
C MET A 96 -12.53 8.77 -2.95
N GLY A 97 -11.21 8.76 -3.09
CA GLY A 97 -10.52 8.87 -4.37
C GLY A 97 -10.28 7.53 -5.07
N LEU A 98 -10.32 6.41 -4.35
CA LEU A 98 -10.01 5.10 -4.94
C LEU A 98 -11.11 4.65 -5.92
N ARG A 99 -10.72 4.43 -7.18
CA ARG A 99 -11.62 3.99 -8.26
C ARG A 99 -11.12 2.69 -8.88
N LEU A 100 -12.06 1.79 -9.16
CA LEU A 100 -11.82 0.64 -10.03
C LEU A 100 -12.25 1.04 -11.45
N LYS A 101 -11.29 1.20 -12.36
CA LYS A 101 -11.60 1.57 -13.75
C LYS A 101 -12.35 0.43 -14.44
N LYS A 102 -13.34 0.78 -15.27
CA LYS A 102 -14.14 -0.20 -16.05
C LYS A 102 -13.24 -1.13 -16.88
N GLU A 103 -12.20 -0.57 -17.48
CA GLU A 103 -11.23 -1.30 -18.31
C GLU A 103 -10.39 -2.31 -17.53
N ASP A 104 -10.23 -2.12 -16.22
CA ASP A 104 -9.36 -2.96 -15.39
C ASP A 104 -10.13 -4.09 -14.71
N VAL A 105 -11.45 -4.07 -14.74
CA VAL A 105 -12.31 -5.11 -14.15
C VAL A 105 -11.98 -6.47 -14.78
N GLY A 106 -11.72 -7.46 -13.93
CA GLY A 106 -11.44 -8.83 -14.39
C GLY A 106 -10.03 -9.04 -14.97
N LYS A 107 -9.13 -8.05 -14.87
CA LYS A 107 -7.70 -8.25 -15.13
C LYS A 107 -7.00 -8.83 -13.91
N LYS A 108 -5.90 -9.53 -14.13
CA LYS A 108 -4.95 -9.89 -13.07
C LYS A 108 -4.04 -8.69 -12.77
N VAL A 109 -3.80 -8.46 -11.49
CA VAL A 109 -2.86 -7.46 -10.98
C VAL A 109 -1.98 -8.13 -9.92
N GLU A 110 -0.73 -7.70 -9.81
CA GLU A 110 0.18 -8.20 -8.79
C GLU A 110 0.05 -7.36 -7.52
N VAL A 111 -0.21 -8.01 -6.39
CA VAL A 111 -0.23 -7.39 -5.06
C VAL A 111 0.69 -8.19 -4.15
N ALA A 112 1.75 -7.54 -3.64
CA ALA A 112 2.75 -8.17 -2.78
C ALA A 112 3.36 -9.47 -3.37
N GLY A 113 3.62 -9.49 -4.69
CA GLY A 113 4.17 -10.66 -5.38
C GLY A 113 3.15 -11.76 -5.70
N ILE A 114 1.85 -11.54 -5.46
CA ILE A 114 0.80 -12.51 -5.72
C ILE A 114 -0.14 -11.96 -6.81
N GLU A 115 -0.37 -12.75 -7.86
CA GLU A 115 -1.39 -12.44 -8.86
C GLU A 115 -2.80 -12.57 -8.25
N VAL A 116 -3.56 -11.48 -8.25
CA VAL A 116 -4.95 -11.43 -7.80
C VAL A 116 -5.81 -10.72 -8.84
N TRP A 117 -7.11 -10.97 -8.84
CA TRP A 117 -8.02 -10.22 -9.71
C TRP A 117 -8.15 -8.77 -9.25
N SER A 118 -8.27 -7.84 -10.19
CA SER A 118 -8.32 -6.40 -9.93
C SER A 118 -9.43 -5.97 -8.97
N HIS A 119 -10.60 -6.62 -9.03
CA HIS A 119 -11.71 -6.34 -8.13
C HIS A 119 -11.42 -6.82 -6.69
N VAL A 120 -10.68 -7.92 -6.54
CA VAL A 120 -10.21 -8.42 -5.23
C VAL A 120 -9.18 -7.46 -4.65
N ALA A 121 -8.17 -7.07 -5.45
CA ALA A 121 -7.15 -6.11 -5.05
C ALA A 121 -7.76 -4.77 -4.63
N TRP A 122 -8.75 -4.28 -5.39
CA TRP A 122 -9.49 -3.07 -5.07
C TRP A 122 -10.26 -3.20 -3.75
N ALA A 123 -10.97 -4.32 -3.55
CA ALA A 123 -11.75 -4.56 -2.34
C ALA A 123 -10.86 -4.67 -1.09
N ASP A 124 -9.70 -5.32 -1.19
CA ASP A 124 -8.73 -5.38 -0.09
C ASP A 124 -8.12 -4.01 0.20
N LYS A 125 -7.77 -3.23 -0.83
CA LYS A 125 -7.24 -1.87 -0.64
C LYS A 125 -8.28 -0.97 0.02
N ILE A 126 -9.54 -1.00 -0.43
CA ILE A 126 -10.58 -0.13 0.13
C ILE A 126 -10.94 -0.52 1.57
N PHE A 127 -10.91 -1.82 1.90
CA PHE A 127 -11.09 -2.28 3.27
C PHE A 127 -9.98 -1.75 4.19
N LYS A 128 -8.71 -1.80 3.76
CA LYS A 128 -7.58 -1.25 4.53
C LYS A 128 -7.74 0.25 4.78
N LEU A 129 -8.19 1.01 3.79
CA LEU A 129 -8.46 2.44 3.96
C LEU A 129 -9.62 2.69 4.94
N ALA A 130 -10.68 1.88 4.89
CA ALA A 130 -11.79 1.98 5.84
C ALA A 130 -11.36 1.68 7.29
N VAL A 131 -10.42 0.74 7.48
CA VAL A 131 -9.81 0.45 8.79
C VAL A 131 -8.96 1.63 9.25
N GLY A 132 -8.11 2.20 8.38
CA GLY A 132 -7.29 3.37 8.70
C GLY A 132 -8.12 4.60 9.07
N GLY A 133 -9.24 4.82 8.37
CA GLY A 133 -10.20 5.88 8.68
C GLY A 133 -11.19 5.56 9.81
N LYS A 134 -11.01 4.43 10.51
CA LYS A 134 -11.89 3.96 11.62
C LYS A 134 -13.39 3.88 11.29
N ILE A 135 -13.73 3.76 10.02
CA ILE A 135 -15.13 3.62 9.55
C ILE A 135 -15.50 2.17 9.24
N SER A 136 -14.57 1.22 9.32
CA SER A 136 -14.74 -0.16 8.86
C SER A 136 -15.96 -0.88 9.45
N GLY A 137 -16.31 -0.61 10.71
CA GLY A 137 -17.49 -1.15 11.40
C GLY A 137 -18.79 -0.40 11.13
N THR A 138 -18.82 0.51 10.16
CA THR A 138 -19.97 1.37 9.86
C THR A 138 -20.33 1.32 8.39
N LYS A 139 -21.55 1.73 8.05
CA LYS A 139 -22.01 1.90 6.66
C LYS A 139 -21.56 3.21 6.01
N THR A 140 -20.77 4.02 6.71
CA THR A 140 -20.41 5.38 6.29
C THR A 140 -19.71 5.33 4.94
N TYR A 141 -20.16 6.17 4.01
CA TYR A 141 -19.63 6.31 2.65
C TYR A 141 -19.75 5.11 1.70
N ILE A 142 -20.23 3.94 2.13
CA ILE A 142 -20.42 2.75 1.26
C ILE A 142 -21.25 3.11 0.02
N SER A 143 -22.36 3.83 0.23
CA SER A 143 -23.24 4.25 -0.85
C SER A 143 -22.56 5.20 -1.85
N LEU A 144 -21.62 6.03 -1.40
CA LEU A 144 -20.88 6.95 -2.28
C LEU A 144 -19.84 6.18 -3.10
N VAL A 145 -19.02 5.36 -2.45
CA VAL A 145 -18.02 4.52 -3.15
C VAL A 145 -18.69 3.59 -4.15
N ARG A 146 -19.81 2.98 -3.78
CA ARG A 146 -20.52 2.07 -4.69
C ARG A 146 -20.99 2.77 -5.95
N LYS A 147 -21.45 4.02 -5.90
CA LYS A 147 -21.93 4.75 -7.10
C LYS A 147 -20.86 4.82 -8.19
N GLU A 148 -19.61 4.93 -7.76
CA GLU A 148 -18.43 5.09 -8.61
C GLU A 148 -17.89 3.76 -9.15
N LEU A 149 -18.43 2.63 -8.68
CA LEU A 149 -18.02 1.33 -9.18
C LEU A 149 -18.50 1.08 -10.62
N PRO A 150 -17.77 0.26 -11.40
CA PRO A 150 -18.24 -0.26 -12.67
C PRO A 150 -19.58 -1.00 -12.53
N ASP A 151 -20.46 -0.87 -13.53
CA ASP A 151 -21.81 -1.41 -13.50
C ASP A 151 -21.83 -2.93 -13.27
N VAL A 152 -20.87 -3.65 -13.86
CA VAL A 152 -20.64 -5.10 -13.64
C VAL A 152 -20.47 -5.43 -12.16
N ILE A 153 -19.74 -4.62 -11.40
CA ILE A 153 -19.53 -4.86 -9.97
C ILE A 153 -20.77 -4.40 -9.18
N LYS A 154 -21.38 -3.27 -9.55
CA LYS A 154 -22.58 -2.73 -8.88
C LYS A 154 -23.76 -3.69 -8.95
N ASP A 155 -23.92 -4.44 -10.02
CA ASP A 155 -25.02 -5.40 -10.17
C ASP A 155 -25.00 -6.49 -9.07
N LYS A 156 -23.81 -6.88 -8.61
CA LYS A 156 -23.65 -7.92 -7.58
C LYS A 156 -23.44 -7.39 -6.17
N VAL A 157 -22.92 -6.16 -6.03
CA VAL A 157 -22.65 -5.56 -4.73
C VAL A 157 -23.76 -4.60 -4.35
N SER A 158 -24.41 -4.80 -3.21
CA SER A 158 -25.47 -3.89 -2.73
C SER A 158 -24.88 -2.63 -2.09
N SER A 159 -25.66 -1.55 -1.96
CA SER A 159 -25.28 -0.38 -1.14
C SER A 159 -25.68 -0.52 0.33
N ASN A 160 -26.51 -1.51 0.67
CA ASN A 160 -27.14 -1.63 1.98
C ASN A 160 -26.40 -2.58 2.94
N HIS A 161 -25.07 -2.70 2.78
CA HIS A 161 -24.26 -3.47 3.73
C HIS A 161 -24.14 -2.72 5.06
N ALA A 162 -24.13 -3.46 6.16
CA ALA A 162 -24.04 -2.89 7.51
C ALA A 162 -22.68 -2.24 7.77
N ASP A 163 -21.62 -2.78 7.16
CA ASP A 163 -20.24 -2.38 7.38
C ASP A 163 -19.36 -2.64 6.13
N TRP A 164 -18.12 -2.16 6.18
CA TRP A 164 -17.15 -2.30 5.09
C TRP A 164 -16.65 -3.73 4.92
N ALA A 165 -16.68 -4.56 5.96
CA ALA A 165 -16.25 -5.96 5.85
C ALA A 165 -17.22 -6.74 4.95
N LEU A 166 -18.53 -6.54 5.15
CA LEU A 166 -19.57 -7.16 4.33
C LEU A 166 -19.57 -6.62 2.89
N PHE A 167 -19.41 -5.31 2.71
CA PHE A 167 -19.36 -4.70 1.38
C PHE A 167 -18.16 -5.20 0.56
N THR A 168 -16.96 -5.20 1.15
CA THR A 168 -15.75 -5.64 0.44
C THR A 168 -15.70 -7.16 0.26
N LYS A 169 -16.28 -7.94 1.17
CA LYS A 169 -16.51 -9.38 0.95
C LYS A 169 -17.40 -9.61 -0.28
N ALA A 170 -18.54 -8.94 -0.38
CA ALA A 170 -19.42 -9.07 -1.54
C ALA A 170 -18.72 -8.71 -2.86
N ALA A 171 -17.82 -7.72 -2.85
CA ALA A 171 -17.02 -7.38 -4.03
C ALA A 171 -15.95 -8.43 -4.38
N ARG A 172 -15.34 -9.08 -3.37
CA ARG A 172 -14.33 -10.15 -3.57
C ARG A 172 -14.94 -11.45 -4.06
N ASP A 173 -16.13 -11.78 -3.57
CA ASP A 173 -16.79 -13.05 -3.83
C ASP A 173 -17.51 -13.07 -5.20
N ILE A 174 -17.33 -12.04 -6.03
CA ILE A 174 -17.89 -12.01 -7.39
C ILE A 174 -17.18 -13.05 -8.24
N GLU A 175 -17.97 -13.96 -8.81
CA GLU A 175 -17.46 -14.98 -9.73
C GLU A 175 -16.85 -14.34 -10.98
N ILE A 176 -15.64 -14.80 -11.34
CA ILE A 176 -14.92 -14.27 -12.49
C ILE A 176 -15.65 -14.57 -13.82
N GLU A 177 -16.41 -15.65 -13.88
CA GLU A 177 -17.22 -16.02 -15.05
C GLU A 177 -18.28 -14.95 -15.32
N TYR A 178 -19.00 -14.51 -14.27
CA TYR A 178 -19.94 -13.41 -14.38
C TYR A 178 -19.29 -12.11 -14.89
N ILE A 179 -18.08 -11.79 -14.43
CA ILE A 179 -17.34 -10.62 -14.89
C ILE A 179 -16.98 -10.75 -16.38
N LYS A 180 -16.48 -11.92 -16.80
CA LYS A 180 -16.13 -12.19 -18.20
C LYS A 180 -17.35 -12.10 -19.11
N ASP A 181 -18.45 -12.75 -18.74
CA ASP A 181 -19.70 -12.76 -19.51
C ASP A 181 -20.28 -11.36 -19.64
N SER A 182 -20.26 -10.58 -18.54
CA SER A 182 -20.73 -9.19 -18.57
C SER A 182 -19.86 -8.32 -19.45
N THR A 183 -18.54 -8.54 -19.46
CA THR A 183 -17.62 -7.79 -20.33
C THR A 183 -17.84 -8.11 -21.81
N VAL A 184 -18.19 -9.36 -22.15
CA VAL A 184 -18.58 -9.76 -23.51
C VAL A 184 -19.88 -9.06 -23.92
N LYS A 185 -20.91 -9.14 -23.09
CA LYS A 185 -22.21 -8.49 -23.37
C LYS A 185 -22.09 -6.98 -23.59
N ILE A 186 -21.27 -6.30 -22.78
CA ILE A 186 -21.02 -4.85 -22.94
C ILE A 186 -20.36 -4.55 -24.29
N LYS A 187 -19.43 -5.39 -24.75
CA LYS A 187 -18.81 -5.22 -26.08
C LYS A 187 -19.80 -5.44 -27.21
N GLU A 188 -20.61 -6.51 -27.12
CA GLU A 188 -21.65 -6.81 -28.11
C GLU A 188 -22.70 -5.69 -28.17
N GLU A 189 -23.13 -5.15 -27.04
CA GLU A 189 -24.04 -4.00 -26.97
C GLU A 189 -23.44 -2.76 -27.62
N ALA A 190 -22.20 -2.42 -27.31
CA ALA A 190 -21.52 -1.28 -27.93
C ALA A 190 -21.34 -1.45 -29.45
N GLU A 191 -21.08 -2.67 -29.93
CA GLU A 191 -21.03 -2.95 -31.37
C GLU A 191 -22.41 -2.82 -32.03
N ARG A 192 -23.47 -3.30 -31.37
CA ARG A 192 -24.84 -3.14 -31.86
C ARG A 192 -25.27 -1.67 -31.90
N GLU A 193 -24.94 -0.89 -30.88
CA GLU A 193 -25.23 0.55 -30.85
C GLU A 193 -24.50 1.30 -31.97
N LYS A 194 -23.21 1.03 -32.18
CA LYS A 194 -22.46 1.60 -33.31
C LYS A 194 -23.10 1.27 -34.65
N LEU A 195 -23.50 0.01 -34.85
CA LEU A 195 -24.16 -0.40 -36.07
C LEU A 195 -25.52 0.30 -36.26
N MET A 196 -26.29 0.49 -35.18
CA MET A 196 -27.55 1.23 -35.21
C MET A 196 -27.32 2.72 -35.52
N GLU A 197 -26.32 3.36 -34.91
CA GLU A 197 -25.96 4.75 -35.19
C GLU A 197 -25.51 4.95 -36.64
N GLU A 198 -24.71 4.02 -37.19
CA GLU A 198 -24.33 4.05 -38.61
C GLU A 198 -25.53 3.89 -39.54
N ARG A 199 -26.47 3.00 -39.19
CA ARG A 199 -27.73 2.83 -39.93
C ARG A 199 -28.61 4.08 -39.87
N LEU A 200 -28.72 4.72 -38.70
CA LEU A 200 -29.46 5.98 -38.52
C LEU A 200 -28.86 7.10 -39.37
N LYS A 201 -27.53 7.25 -39.35
CA LYS A 201 -26.82 8.25 -40.18
C LYS A 201 -27.05 8.05 -41.69
N LEU A 202 -27.14 6.80 -42.15
CA LEU A 202 -27.45 6.49 -43.55
C LEU A 202 -28.90 6.82 -43.95
N LEU A 203 -29.84 6.71 -43.01
CA LEU A 203 -31.26 7.04 -43.23
C LEU A 203 -31.55 8.54 -43.11
N GLU A 204 -30.79 9.27 -42.30
CA GLU A 204 -30.87 10.72 -42.15
C GLU A 204 -30.13 11.50 -43.25
N SER A 205 -29.27 10.83 -44.02
CA SER A 205 -28.73 11.35 -45.28
C SER A 205 -29.89 11.60 -46.25
N PRO A 206 -30.20 12.85 -46.64
CA PRO A 206 -31.34 13.15 -47.50
C PRO A 206 -31.22 12.36 -48.79
N THR A 207 -32.18 11.48 -49.04
CA THR A 207 -32.45 11.05 -50.41
C THR A 207 -32.95 12.31 -51.12
N ALA A 208 -32.03 13.02 -51.76
CA ALA A 208 -32.35 14.17 -52.59
C ALA A 208 -33.37 13.70 -53.63
N VAL A 209 -34.60 14.16 -53.43
CA VAL A 209 -35.75 13.93 -54.27
C VAL A 209 -35.42 14.42 -55.68
N ILE A 210 -35.78 13.56 -56.64
CA ILE A 210 -35.71 13.66 -58.10
C ILE A 210 -36.30 14.98 -58.61
#